data_AF-A0AA50HY85-F1
#
_entry.id   AF-A0AA50HY85-F1
#
_cell.length_a   1.000
_cell.length_b   1.000
_cell.length_c   1.000
_cell.angle_alpha   90.00
_cell.angle_beta   90.00
_cell.angle_gamma   90.00
#
_symmetry.space_group_name_H-M   'P 1'
#
loop_
_entity.id
_entity.type
_entity.pdbx_description
1 polymer ?
#
loop_
_entity_poly.entity_id
_entity_poly.type
_entity_poly.pdbx_seq_one_letter_code
_entity_poly.pdbx_strand_id
1 'polypeptide(L)'
;MGIEQNNPMALPLWIAVGLAATYLGAVVLTAELLNRLSPSPAEVTRKIVHIGAGQVVLIAWWLSIPGWVGAIAGVFAAGIAVVSYRLPILPSLESVGRHSYGTLFYALSIGLLVGGFFSLGLPIFAAIGILVMAWGDGLAALVGQRWGRHRYEVFGFRKSWEGTLTMVLASFWSRLYFLVTPSASQLLSLLWLGRWRSPVLDWRAFPAGALIT
;
A
#
# COMPACT_ATOMS: atom_id res chain seq x y z
N MET A 1 13.62 21.72 -23.78
CA MET A 1 13.24 22.71 -22.75
C MET A 1 11.77 22.47 -22.45
N GLY A 2 11.48 21.44 -21.66
CA GLY A 2 10.11 21.01 -21.38
C GLY A 2 9.52 21.94 -20.33
N ILE A 3 8.33 22.45 -20.60
CA ILE A 3 7.57 23.31 -19.71
C ILE A 3 7.38 22.56 -18.38
N GLU A 4 8.14 22.94 -17.36
CA GLU A 4 7.77 22.68 -15.97
C GLU A 4 6.36 23.25 -15.81
N GLN A 5 5.37 22.37 -15.74
CA GLN A 5 4.09 22.72 -15.17
C GLN A 5 4.35 22.97 -13.69
N ASN A 6 4.78 24.21 -13.39
CA ASN A 6 4.86 24.75 -12.05
C ASN A 6 3.43 24.81 -11.52
N ASN A 7 2.94 23.71 -10.97
CA ASN A 7 1.79 23.70 -10.09
C ASN A 7 2.22 24.48 -8.84
N PRO A 8 1.68 25.70 -8.61
CA PRO A 8 2.11 26.55 -7.49
C PRO A 8 1.76 25.96 -6.11
N MET A 9 1.09 24.80 -6.06
CA MET A 9 0.76 24.03 -4.86
C MET A 9 1.50 22.68 -4.76
N ALA A 10 2.39 22.35 -5.69
CA ALA A 10 3.16 21.11 -5.58
C ALA A 10 4.25 21.29 -4.50
N LEU A 11 4.15 20.52 -3.42
CA LEU A 11 5.17 20.51 -2.38
C LEU A 11 6.53 20.12 -2.99
N PRO A 12 7.62 20.82 -2.64
CA PRO A 12 8.96 20.39 -3.00
C PRO A 12 9.19 18.92 -2.61
N LEU A 13 9.81 18.14 -3.49
CA LEU A 13 9.94 16.69 -3.32
C LEU A 13 10.57 16.30 -1.97
N TRP A 14 11.57 17.05 -1.51
CA TRP A 14 12.21 16.78 -0.23
C TRP A 14 11.27 17.00 0.97
N ILE A 15 10.33 17.94 0.89
CA ILE A 15 9.28 18.12 1.91
C ILE A 15 8.32 16.93 1.87
N ALA A 16 7.87 16.54 0.67
CA ALA A 16 6.97 15.41 0.51
C ALA A 16 7.56 14.11 1.07
N VAL A 17 8.84 13.82 0.74
CA VAL A 17 9.58 12.68 1.28
C VAL A 17 9.79 12.82 2.78
N GLY A 18 10.12 14.02 3.28
CA GLY A 18 10.28 14.29 4.70
C GLY A 18 9.00 14.02 5.51
N LEU A 19 7.84 14.40 4.98
CA LEU A 19 6.53 14.13 5.60
C LEU A 19 6.22 12.64 5.63
N ALA A 20 6.45 11.91 4.53
CA ALA A 20 6.25 10.47 4.47
C ALA A 20 7.19 9.72 5.43
N ALA A 21 8.46 10.13 5.50
CA ALA A 21 9.45 9.57 6.43
C ALA A 21 9.09 9.87 7.90
N THR A 22 8.64 11.09 8.19
CA THR A 22 8.18 11.48 9.53
C THR A 22 6.97 10.65 9.96
N TYR A 23 6.02 10.42 9.06
CA TYR A 23 4.88 9.54 9.31
C TYR A 23 5.33 8.11 9.67
N LEU A 24 6.21 7.50 8.86
CA LEU A 24 6.73 6.16 9.12
C LEU A 24 7.48 6.10 10.46
N GLY A 25 8.31 7.11 10.74
CA GLY A 25 9.00 7.25 12.02
C GLY A 25 8.03 7.31 13.19
N ALA A 26 6.96 8.11 13.08
CA ALA A 26 5.93 8.19 14.11
C ALA A 26 5.21 6.85 14.34
N VAL A 27 4.91 6.09 13.29
CA VAL A 27 4.32 4.74 13.41
C VAL A 27 5.25 3.80 14.17
N VAL A 28 6.53 3.77 13.83
CA VAL A 28 7.53 2.92 14.50
C VAL A 28 7.72 3.35 15.95
N LEU A 29 7.85 4.66 16.22
CA LEU A 29 7.99 5.20 17.57
C LEU A 29 6.78 4.87 18.44
N THR A 30 5.57 4.99 17.90
CA THR A 30 4.33 4.66 18.62
C THR A 30 4.31 3.17 18.97
N ALA A 31 4.71 2.30 18.04
CA ALA A 31 4.76 0.87 18.29
C ALA A 31 5.83 0.48 19.33
N GLU A 32 7.01 1.09 19.25
CA GLU A 32 8.07 0.89 20.24
C GLU A 32 7.65 1.38 21.62
N LEU A 33 6.99 2.55 21.70
CA LEU A 33 6.46 3.07 22.95
C LEU A 33 5.38 2.15 23.53
N LEU A 34 4.43 1.67 22.72
CA LEU A 34 3.42 0.70 23.15
C LEU A 34 4.05 -0.61 23.64
N ASN A 35 5.11 -1.07 22.99
CA ASN A 35 5.84 -2.27 23.40
C ASN A 35 6.59 -2.10 24.73
N ARG A 36 7.01 -0.87 25.05
CA ARG A 36 7.68 -0.54 26.32
C ARG A 36 6.69 -0.29 27.46
N LEU A 37 5.55 0.33 27.17
CA LEU A 37 4.54 0.72 28.17
C LEU A 37 3.55 -0.41 28.47
N SER A 38 3.43 -1.42 27.62
CA SER A 38 2.52 -2.54 27.82
C SER A 38 3.21 -3.85 27.49
N PRO A 39 2.98 -4.94 28.25
CA PRO A 39 3.43 -6.30 27.91
C PRO A 39 2.59 -6.88 26.77
N SER A 40 2.43 -6.12 25.69
CA SER A 40 1.72 -6.56 24.50
C SER A 40 2.55 -7.64 23.82
N PRO A 41 1.94 -8.73 23.31
CA PRO A 41 2.67 -9.72 22.55
C PRO A 41 3.38 -9.04 21.38
N ALA A 42 4.68 -9.30 21.18
CA ALA A 42 5.49 -8.72 20.11
C ALA A 42 4.83 -8.87 18.72
N GLU A 43 4.03 -9.93 18.55
CA GLU A 43 3.23 -10.16 17.36
C GLU A 43 2.15 -9.09 17.10
N VAL A 44 1.47 -8.60 18.15
CA VAL A 44 0.47 -7.53 18.05
C VAL A 44 1.15 -6.22 17.66
N THR A 45 2.25 -5.87 18.32
CA THR A 45 3.06 -4.68 18.00
C THR A 45 3.50 -4.69 16.54
N ARG A 46 4.04 -5.82 16.06
CA ARG A 46 4.44 -5.99 14.66
C ARG A 46 3.27 -5.77 13.69
N LYS A 47 2.07 -6.25 14.03
CA LYS A 47 0.87 -6.07 13.19
C LYS A 47 0.35 -4.63 13.19
N ILE A 48 0.50 -3.90 14.30
CA ILE A 48 0.21 -2.46 14.35
C ILE A 48 1.15 -1.71 13.41
N VAL A 49 2.46 -1.98 13.45
CA VAL A 49 3.41 -1.37 12.51
C VAL A 49 3.08 -1.75 11.07
N HIS A 50 2.75 -3.02 10.81
CA HIS A 50 2.38 -3.49 9.47
C HIS A 50 1.19 -2.72 8.89
N ILE A 51 0.10 -2.60 9.67
CA ILE A 51 -1.12 -1.86 9.28
C ILE A 51 -0.82 -0.36 9.10
N GLY A 52 -0.07 0.23 10.04
CA GLY A 52 0.26 1.66 10.03
C GLY A 52 1.19 2.04 8.88
N ALA A 53 2.28 1.30 8.70
CA ALA A 53 3.24 1.55 7.62
C ALA A 53 2.58 1.46 6.24
N GLY A 54 1.57 0.60 6.06
CA GLY A 54 0.83 0.48 4.80
C GLY A 54 0.12 1.76 4.36
N GLN A 55 -0.27 2.65 5.29
CA GLN A 55 -0.93 3.91 4.95
C GLN A 55 0.01 4.90 4.25
N VAL A 56 1.32 4.69 4.30
CA VAL A 56 2.29 5.55 3.63
C VAL A 56 2.05 5.63 2.13
N VAL A 57 1.44 4.61 1.51
CA VAL A 57 1.09 4.65 0.08
C VAL A 57 0.08 5.76 -0.24
N LEU A 58 -0.87 6.02 0.66
CA LEU A 58 -1.88 7.06 0.48
C LEU A 58 -1.25 8.44 0.62
N ILE A 59 -0.33 8.59 1.58
CA ILE A 59 0.45 9.80 1.77
C ILE A 59 1.35 10.05 0.55
N ALA A 60 2.05 9.04 0.08
CA ALA A 60 2.91 9.13 -1.10
C ALA A 60 2.12 9.49 -2.36
N TRP A 61 0.93 8.91 -2.53
CA TRP A 61 0.03 9.27 -3.63
C TRP A 61 -0.46 10.71 -3.50
N TRP A 62 -0.96 11.11 -2.33
CA TRP A 62 -1.47 12.46 -2.08
C TRP A 62 -0.40 13.54 -2.32
N LEU A 63 0.82 13.28 -1.85
CA LEU A 63 1.97 14.17 -2.00
C LEU A 63 2.62 14.09 -3.39
N SER A 64 2.04 13.31 -4.31
CA SER A 64 2.54 13.12 -5.68
C SER A 64 4.02 12.69 -5.73
N ILE A 65 4.43 11.82 -4.80
CA ILE A 65 5.80 11.29 -4.75
C ILE A 65 6.03 10.41 -5.99
N PRO A 66 7.10 10.63 -6.77
CA PRO A 66 7.39 9.83 -7.95
C PRO A 66 7.59 8.34 -7.62
N GLY A 67 7.16 7.46 -8.53
CA GLY A 67 7.28 6.01 -8.34
C GLY A 67 8.70 5.52 -8.09
N TRP A 68 9.69 6.12 -8.75
CA TRP A 68 11.10 5.77 -8.55
C TRP A 68 11.58 6.05 -7.12
N VAL A 69 11.08 7.10 -6.46
CA VAL A 69 11.41 7.41 -5.06
C VAL A 69 10.84 6.31 -4.16
N GLY A 70 9.60 5.90 -4.40
CA GLY A 70 8.97 4.81 -3.65
C GLY A 70 9.66 3.47 -3.88
N ALA A 71 10.13 3.18 -5.10
CA ALA A 71 10.90 1.99 -5.40
C ALA A 71 12.23 1.96 -4.62
N ILE A 72 12.98 3.07 -4.65
CA ILE A 72 14.23 3.22 -3.91
C ILE A 72 13.98 3.07 -2.40
N ALA A 73 12.95 3.74 -1.87
CA ALA A 73 12.57 3.62 -0.47
C ALA A 73 12.23 2.17 -0.09
N GLY A 74 11.53 1.44 -0.96
CA GLY A 74 11.23 0.01 -0.77
C GLY A 74 12.49 -0.86 -0.76
N VAL A 75 13.46 -0.60 -1.64
CA VAL A 75 14.77 -1.29 -1.65
C VAL A 75 15.54 -1.02 -0.37
N PHE A 76 15.61 0.24 0.07
CA PHE A 76 16.25 0.59 1.35
C PHE A 76 15.56 -0.07 2.54
N ALA A 77 14.22 -0.05 2.59
CA ALA A 77 13.45 -0.71 3.64
C ALA A 77 13.66 -2.23 3.66
N ALA A 78 13.74 -2.86 2.49
CA ALA A 78 14.09 -4.28 2.35
C ALA A 78 15.52 -4.54 2.85
N GLY A 79 16.48 -3.70 2.49
CA GLY A 79 17.86 -3.76 2.99
C GLY A 79 17.94 -3.65 4.51
N ILE A 80 17.21 -2.69 5.11
CA ILE A 80 17.08 -2.56 6.56
C ILE A 80 16.49 -3.84 7.15
N ALA A 81 15.44 -4.42 6.55
CA ALA A 81 14.86 -5.67 7.03
C ALA A 81 15.86 -6.84 7.00
N VAL A 82 16.74 -6.90 6.00
CA VAL A 82 17.83 -7.90 5.93
C VAL A 82 18.90 -7.63 6.98
N VAL A 83 19.26 -6.37 7.24
CA VAL A 83 20.25 -6.03 8.27
C VAL A 83 19.70 -6.31 9.68
N SER A 84 18.43 -5.99 9.94
CA SER A 84 17.76 -6.31 11.20
C SER A 84 17.76 -7.81 11.48
N TYR A 85 17.67 -8.64 10.43
CA TYR A 85 17.80 -10.10 10.57
C TYR A 85 19.15 -10.53 11.19
N ARG A 86 20.22 -9.75 10.98
CA ARG A 86 21.57 -10.04 11.48
C ARG A 86 21.91 -9.31 12.78
N LEU A 87 21.26 -8.17 13.04
CA LEU A 87 21.48 -7.32 14.21
C LEU A 87 20.12 -6.94 14.79
N PRO A 88 19.76 -7.34 16.02
CA PRO A 88 18.45 -7.05 16.61
C PRO A 88 18.33 -5.57 17.02
N ILE A 89 18.29 -4.67 16.02
CA ILE A 89 18.25 -3.21 16.19
C ILE A 89 16.83 -2.75 16.54
N LEU A 90 15.79 -3.52 16.17
CA LEU A 90 14.37 -3.18 16.39
C LEU A 90 13.57 -4.37 16.95
N PRO A 91 13.58 -4.59 18.28
CA PRO A 91 12.87 -5.69 18.92
C PRO A 91 11.35 -5.67 18.68
N SER A 92 10.77 -4.48 18.47
CA SER A 92 9.33 -4.30 18.18
C SER A 92 8.90 -4.85 16.82
N LEU A 93 9.82 -5.08 15.88
CA LEU A 93 9.55 -5.67 14.57
C LEU A 93 9.77 -7.18 14.54
N GLU A 94 10.45 -7.74 15.53
CA GLU A 94 10.86 -9.14 15.59
C GLU A 94 10.19 -9.86 16.75
N SER A 95 9.37 -10.86 16.45
CA SER A 95 8.82 -11.75 17.47
C SER A 95 9.93 -12.65 18.00
N VAL A 96 10.22 -12.56 19.30
CA VAL A 96 11.15 -13.43 20.05
C VAL A 96 10.96 -14.89 19.60
N GLY A 97 11.96 -15.46 18.92
CA GLY A 97 12.00 -16.88 18.54
C GLY A 97 11.40 -17.29 17.19
N ARG A 98 10.86 -16.38 16.37
CA ARG A 98 10.46 -16.68 14.96
C ARG A 98 10.97 -15.62 13.99
N HIS A 99 12.02 -16.00 13.25
CA HIS A 99 12.53 -15.27 12.10
C HIS A 99 11.43 -15.14 11.03
N SER A 100 10.88 -13.93 10.85
CA SER A 100 9.78 -13.67 9.92
C SER A 100 10.29 -12.91 8.71
N TYR A 101 10.48 -13.61 7.59
CA TYR A 101 10.71 -13.00 6.26
C TYR A 101 9.58 -12.04 5.82
N GLY A 102 8.46 -11.99 6.56
CA GLY A 102 7.31 -11.13 6.27
C GLY A 102 7.67 -9.65 6.15
N THR A 103 8.55 -9.11 6.99
CA THR A 103 8.94 -7.68 6.92
C THR A 103 9.70 -7.37 5.63
N LEU A 104 10.58 -8.29 5.20
CA LEU A 104 11.31 -8.17 3.95
C LEU A 104 10.37 -8.20 2.74
N PHE A 105 9.50 -9.23 2.66
CA PHE A 105 8.54 -9.33 1.57
C PHE A 105 7.53 -8.19 1.57
N TYR A 106 7.17 -7.65 2.73
CA TYR A 106 6.29 -6.49 2.84
C TYR A 106 6.94 -5.23 2.24
N ALA A 107 8.18 -4.93 2.64
CA ALA A 107 8.93 -3.80 2.10
C ALA A 107 9.16 -3.92 0.59
N LEU A 108 9.53 -5.12 0.13
CA LEU A 108 9.74 -5.39 -1.29
C LEU A 108 8.45 -5.22 -2.10
N SER A 109 7.35 -5.78 -1.63
CA SER A 109 6.04 -5.67 -2.29
C SER A 109 5.57 -4.22 -2.38
N ILE A 110 5.72 -3.41 -1.33
CA ILE A 110 5.40 -1.97 -1.39
C ILE A 110 6.27 -1.28 -2.44
N GLY A 111 7.59 -1.52 -2.42
CA GLY A 111 8.52 -0.93 -3.38
C GLY A 111 8.19 -1.27 -4.83
N LEU A 112 7.86 -2.54 -5.10
CA LEU A 112 7.47 -3.00 -6.44
C LEU A 112 6.13 -2.43 -6.89
N LEU A 113 5.12 -2.41 -6.01
CA LEU A 113 3.80 -1.87 -6.34
C LEU A 113 3.87 -0.37 -6.60
N VAL A 114 4.50 0.40 -5.71
CA VAL A 114 4.68 1.85 -5.90
C VAL A 114 5.54 2.11 -7.12
N GLY A 115 6.70 1.47 -7.24
CA GLY A 115 7.62 1.63 -8.36
C GLY A 115 6.99 1.35 -9.72
N GLY A 116 6.25 0.25 -9.83
CA GLY A 116 5.56 -0.13 -11.06
C GLY A 116 4.36 0.78 -11.36
N PHE A 117 3.36 0.80 -10.48
CA PHE A 117 2.09 1.44 -10.80
C PHE A 117 2.12 2.97 -10.77
N PHE A 118 2.96 3.60 -9.93
CA PHE A 118 3.09 5.06 -9.98
C PHE A 118 3.79 5.50 -11.27
N SER A 119 4.79 4.74 -11.73
CA SER A 119 5.49 5.04 -12.99
C SER A 119 4.59 4.86 -14.21
N LEU A 120 3.59 3.98 -14.13
CA LEU A 120 2.55 3.79 -15.15
C LEU A 120 1.39 4.79 -15.04
N GLY A 121 1.42 5.73 -14.08
CA GLY A 121 0.34 6.68 -13.85
C GLY A 121 -0.94 6.06 -13.27
N LEU A 122 -0.84 4.88 -12.66
CA LEU A 122 -1.96 4.11 -12.10
C LEU A 122 -1.82 3.86 -10.57
N PRO A 123 -1.55 4.89 -9.75
CA PRO A 123 -1.27 4.74 -8.31
C PRO A 123 -2.39 4.06 -7.51
N ILE A 124 -3.63 4.10 -8.01
CA ILE A 124 -4.78 3.44 -7.40
C ILE A 124 -4.59 1.92 -7.24
N PHE A 125 -3.93 1.24 -8.20
CA PHE A 125 -3.72 -0.20 -8.11
C PHE A 125 -2.67 -0.55 -7.05
N ALA A 126 -1.61 0.26 -6.94
CA ALA A 126 -0.65 0.14 -5.84
C ALA A 126 -1.32 0.37 -4.49
N ALA A 127 -2.15 1.42 -4.37
CA ALA A 127 -2.85 1.74 -3.13
C ALA A 127 -3.79 0.61 -2.70
N ILE A 128 -4.58 0.05 -3.62
CA ILE A 128 -5.46 -1.10 -3.34
C ILE A 128 -4.63 -2.30 -2.89
N GLY A 129 -3.58 -2.68 -3.64
CA GLY A 129 -2.76 -3.84 -3.30
C GLY A 129 -2.08 -3.73 -1.94
N ILE A 130 -1.52 -2.55 -1.64
CA ILE A 130 -0.86 -2.29 -0.36
C ILE A 130 -1.87 -2.25 0.78
N LEU A 131 -3.06 -1.66 0.60
CA LEU A 131 -4.10 -1.67 1.63
C LEU A 131 -4.66 -3.07 1.89
N VAL A 132 -4.81 -3.90 0.85
CA VAL A 132 -5.17 -5.31 1.02
C VAL A 132 -4.13 -6.05 1.85
N MET A 133 -2.83 -5.83 1.60
CA MET A 133 -1.78 -6.42 2.43
C MET A 133 -1.76 -5.85 3.85
N ALA A 134 -1.95 -4.55 4.02
CA ALA A 134 -1.89 -3.88 5.31
C ALA A 134 -3.08 -4.26 6.18
N TRP A 135 -4.30 -4.05 5.68
CA TRP A 135 -5.54 -4.31 6.41
C TRP A 135 -5.93 -5.78 6.35
N GLY A 136 -5.87 -6.41 5.17
CA GLY A 136 -6.21 -7.82 5.02
C GLY A 136 -5.29 -8.72 5.83
N ASP A 137 -4.00 -8.80 5.48
CA ASP A 137 -3.07 -9.70 6.19
C ASP A 137 -2.81 -9.26 7.65
N GLY A 138 -2.96 -7.96 7.93
CA GLY A 138 -2.87 -7.40 9.27
C GLY A 138 -4.02 -7.87 10.16
N LEU A 139 -5.26 -7.55 9.77
CA LEU A 139 -6.46 -7.85 10.56
C LEU A 139 -6.80 -9.34 10.54
N ALA A 140 -6.63 -10.03 9.43
CA ALA A 140 -6.88 -11.48 9.34
C ALA A 140 -6.04 -12.27 10.33
N ALA A 141 -4.78 -11.85 10.54
CA ALA A 141 -3.91 -12.46 11.54
C ALA A 141 -4.39 -12.18 12.97
N LEU A 142 -4.72 -10.92 13.28
CA LEU A 142 -5.22 -10.54 14.62
C LEU A 142 -6.53 -11.23 14.96
N VAL A 143 -7.48 -11.25 14.02
CA VAL A 143 -8.78 -11.91 14.20
C VAL A 143 -8.60 -13.43 14.26
N GLY A 144 -7.79 -14.01 13.38
CA GLY A 144 -7.53 -15.44 13.35
C GLY A 144 -6.85 -15.95 14.62
N GLN A 145 -5.97 -15.16 15.25
CA GLN A 145 -5.32 -15.53 16.50
C GLN A 145 -6.24 -15.39 17.71
N ARG A 146 -7.03 -14.30 17.77
CA ARG A 146 -7.86 -14.00 18.94
C ARG A 146 -9.20 -14.72 18.95
N TRP A 147 -9.83 -14.86 17.79
CA TRP A 147 -11.19 -15.40 17.63
C TRP A 147 -11.28 -16.61 16.69
N GLY A 148 -10.16 -17.09 16.14
CA GLY A 148 -10.15 -18.24 15.23
C GLY A 148 -10.51 -19.55 15.94
N ARG A 149 -11.79 -19.94 15.85
CA ARG A 149 -12.33 -21.19 16.39
C ARG A 149 -12.29 -22.30 15.35
N HIS A 150 -12.64 -21.98 14.10
CA HIS A 150 -12.68 -22.96 13.02
C HIS A 150 -11.38 -22.96 12.23
N ARG A 151 -10.46 -23.83 12.64
CA ARG A 151 -9.12 -23.92 12.07
C ARG A 151 -9.06 -24.98 10.98
N TYR A 152 -8.26 -24.70 9.96
CA TYR A 152 -7.95 -25.62 8.86
C TYR A 152 -6.47 -25.53 8.54
N GLU A 153 -5.92 -26.55 7.90
CA GLU A 153 -4.50 -26.63 7.57
C GLU A 153 -4.30 -26.58 6.06
N VAL A 154 -3.39 -25.72 5.62
CA VAL A 154 -3.01 -25.59 4.20
C VAL A 154 -1.49 -25.56 4.11
N PHE A 155 -0.91 -26.51 3.39
CA PHE A 155 0.55 -26.63 3.21
C PHE A 155 1.34 -26.61 4.53
N GLY A 156 0.82 -27.24 5.58
CA GLY A 156 1.46 -27.25 6.91
C GLY A 156 1.21 -26.00 7.76
N PHE A 157 0.46 -25.02 7.25
CA PHE A 157 0.11 -23.80 7.98
C PHE A 157 -1.31 -23.86 8.52
N ARG A 158 -1.46 -23.67 9.84
CA ARG A 158 -2.76 -23.55 10.50
C ARG A 158 -3.37 -22.17 10.22
N LYS A 159 -4.49 -22.14 9.53
CA LYS A 159 -5.31 -20.95 9.25
C LYS A 159 -6.69 -21.09 9.90
N SER A 160 -7.46 -20.01 9.91
CA SER A 160 -8.84 -20.03 10.41
C SER A 160 -9.82 -19.44 9.40
N TRP A 161 -11.05 -19.93 9.43
CA TRP A 161 -12.14 -19.40 8.59
C TRP A 161 -12.44 -17.95 8.94
N GLU A 162 -12.38 -17.59 10.23
CA GLU A 162 -12.61 -16.23 10.71
C GLU A 162 -11.54 -15.26 10.17
N GLY A 163 -10.27 -15.68 10.13
CA GLY A 163 -9.21 -14.90 9.51
C GLY A 163 -9.40 -14.77 7.99
N THR A 164 -9.83 -15.85 7.33
CA THR A 164 -10.09 -15.85 5.88
C THR A 164 -11.24 -14.90 5.52
N LEU A 165 -12.33 -14.92 6.28
CA LEU A 165 -13.45 -14.00 6.11
C LEU A 165 -13.01 -12.55 6.34
N THR A 166 -12.16 -12.31 7.35
CA THR A 166 -11.58 -10.99 7.61
C THR A 166 -10.76 -10.49 6.42
N MET A 167 -9.97 -11.36 5.79
CA MET A 167 -9.21 -11.04 4.58
C MET A 167 -10.12 -10.64 3.42
N VAL A 168 -11.18 -11.39 3.18
CA VAL A 168 -12.17 -11.10 2.11
C VAL A 168 -12.84 -9.76 2.36
N LEU A 169 -13.32 -9.52 3.59
CA LEU A 169 -13.99 -8.27 3.95
C LEU A 169 -13.03 -7.08 3.84
N ALA A 170 -11.82 -7.18 4.39
CA ALA A 170 -10.83 -6.12 4.31
C ALA A 170 -10.48 -5.78 2.85
N SER A 171 -10.31 -6.80 2.00
CA SER A 171 -10.04 -6.60 0.58
C SER A 171 -11.21 -5.92 -0.15
N PHE A 172 -12.42 -6.35 0.16
CA PHE A 172 -13.64 -5.74 -0.35
C PHE A 172 -13.74 -4.27 0.07
N TRP A 173 -13.50 -3.96 1.34
CA TRP A 173 -13.51 -2.58 1.86
C TRP A 173 -12.43 -1.71 1.24
N SER A 174 -11.20 -2.21 1.09
CA SER A 174 -10.12 -1.49 0.40
C SER A 174 -10.52 -1.14 -1.04
N ARG A 175 -11.13 -2.08 -1.77
CA ARG A 175 -11.60 -1.80 -3.13
C ARG A 175 -12.79 -0.84 -3.15
N LEU A 176 -13.74 -1.02 -2.23
CA LEU A 176 -14.96 -0.22 -2.12
C LEU A 176 -14.64 1.23 -1.75
N TYR A 177 -13.67 1.46 -0.86
CA TYR A 177 -13.20 2.78 -0.48
C TYR A 177 -12.85 3.64 -1.70
N PHE A 178 -12.09 3.10 -2.66
CA PHE A 178 -11.76 3.80 -3.91
C PHE A 178 -12.86 3.79 -4.96
N LEU A 179 -13.87 2.92 -4.84
CA LEU A 179 -15.02 2.93 -5.74
C LEU A 179 -16.00 4.05 -5.34
N VAL A 180 -16.20 4.24 -4.04
CA VAL A 180 -17.15 5.22 -3.49
C VAL A 180 -16.54 6.61 -3.41
N THR A 181 -15.22 6.72 -3.24
CA THR A 181 -14.51 8.01 -3.28
C THR A 181 -14.34 8.40 -4.75
N PRO A 182 -15.23 9.24 -5.31
CA PRO A 182 -15.20 9.48 -6.74
C PRO A 182 -14.00 10.38 -7.02
N SER A 183 -13.16 10.00 -7.97
CA SER A 183 -12.08 10.88 -8.39
C SER A 183 -12.65 12.19 -8.94
N ALA A 184 -11.91 13.29 -8.86
CA ALA A 184 -12.33 14.56 -9.45
C ALA A 184 -12.73 14.41 -10.93
N SER A 185 -12.06 13.52 -11.68
CA SER A 185 -12.41 13.20 -13.06
C SER A 185 -13.77 12.49 -13.21
N GLN A 186 -14.15 11.64 -12.26
CA GLN A 186 -15.45 10.97 -12.25
C GLN A 186 -16.56 11.94 -11.85
N LEU A 187 -16.32 12.78 -10.84
CA LEU A 187 -17.25 13.87 -10.49
C LEU A 187 -17.47 14.82 -11.66
N LEU A 188 -16.39 15.20 -12.36
CA LEU A 188 -16.48 16.02 -13.56
C LEU A 188 -17.25 15.31 -14.67
N SER A 189 -17.04 14.02 -14.92
CA SER A 189 -17.82 13.26 -15.91
C SER A 189 -19.30 13.14 -15.54
N LEU A 190 -19.63 13.02 -14.24
CA LEU A 190 -21.02 12.99 -13.75
C LEU A 190 -21.69 14.35 -13.87
N LEU A 191 -20.95 15.44 -13.69
CA LEU A 191 -21.40 16.81 -13.93
C LEU A 191 -21.44 17.16 -15.43
N TRP A 192 -20.61 16.51 -16.26
CA TRP A 192 -20.52 16.67 -17.73
C TRP A 192 -21.37 15.69 -18.54
N LEU A 193 -22.07 14.75 -17.91
CA LEU A 193 -23.03 13.85 -18.58
C LEU A 193 -24.25 14.59 -19.16
N GLY A 194 -24.32 15.91 -19.01
CA GLY A 194 -25.21 16.77 -19.81
C GLY A 194 -24.69 17.14 -21.21
N ARG A 195 -23.40 16.94 -21.55
CA ARG A 195 -22.87 17.45 -22.84
C ARG A 195 -21.56 16.87 -23.40
N TRP A 196 -21.19 15.62 -23.16
CA TRP A 196 -19.96 15.06 -23.77
C TRP A 196 -20.17 13.78 -24.60
N ARG A 197 -20.10 13.93 -25.92
CA ARG A 197 -19.68 12.85 -26.85
C ARG A 197 -18.17 13.00 -27.05
N SER A 198 -17.37 12.13 -26.47
CA SER A 198 -15.93 12.10 -26.76
C SER A 198 -15.66 11.26 -28.02
N PRO A 199 -14.79 11.71 -28.94
CA PRO A 199 -14.47 10.98 -30.18
C PRO A 199 -13.62 9.71 -29.97
N VAL A 200 -13.26 9.38 -28.72
CA VAL A 200 -12.25 8.36 -28.40
C VAL A 200 -12.80 6.92 -28.46
N LEU A 201 -14.10 6.74 -28.71
CA LEU A 201 -14.76 5.44 -28.85
C LEU A 201 -15.57 5.30 -30.15
N ASP A 202 -15.24 6.05 -31.20
CA ASP A 202 -15.80 5.82 -32.54
C ASP A 202 -14.84 4.97 -33.39
N TRP A 203 -14.99 3.66 -33.29
CA TRP A 203 -14.25 2.68 -34.11
C TRP A 203 -14.58 2.77 -35.61
N ARG A 204 -15.55 3.60 -36.02
CA ARG A 204 -15.94 3.81 -37.43
C ARG A 204 -15.14 4.92 -38.13
N ALA A 205 -14.22 5.59 -37.43
CA ALA A 205 -13.40 6.67 -38.00
C ALA A 205 -12.14 6.21 -38.75
N PHE A 206 -11.88 4.90 -38.85
CA PHE A 206 -10.80 4.38 -39.70
C PHE A 206 -11.30 4.15 -41.13
N PRO A 207 -10.85 4.91 -42.15
CA PRO A 207 -11.13 4.54 -43.53
C PRO A 207 -10.44 3.21 -43.83
N ALA A 208 -11.23 2.16 -44.01
CA ALA A 208 -10.79 0.87 -44.51
C ALA A 208 -10.34 1.05 -45.98
N GLY A 209 -9.05 1.35 -46.22
CA GLY A 209 -8.57 1.44 -47.60
C GLY A 209 -7.21 2.09 -47.88
N ALA A 210 -6.27 2.17 -46.96
CA ALA A 210 -4.98 2.82 -47.25
C ALA A 210 -3.75 2.02 -46.78
N LEU A 211 -3.61 0.77 -47.23
CA LEU A 211 -2.33 0.05 -47.24
C LEU A 211 -2.32 -1.04 -48.34
N ILE A 212 -2.41 -0.64 -49.61
CA ILE A 212 -1.72 -1.28 -50.76
C ILE A 212 -1.51 -0.18 -51.81
N THR A 213 -0.31 0.42 -51.81
CA THR A 213 0.53 0.87 -52.94
C THR A 213 1.66 1.72 -52.39
#